data_AF-A0A9P9TJH8-F1
#
_entry.id   AF-A0A9P9TJH8-F1
#
_cell.length_a   1.000
_cell.length_b   1.000
_cell.length_c   1.000
_cell.angle_alpha   90.00
_cell.angle_beta   90.00
_cell.angle_gamma   90.00
#
_symmetry.space_group_name_H-M   'P 1'
#
loop_
_entity.id
_entity.type
_entity.pdbx_description
1 polymer ?
#
loop_
_entity_poly.entity_id
_entity_poly.type
_entity_poly.pdbx_seq_one_letter_code
_entity_poly.pdbx_strand_id
1 'polypeptide(L)'
;MRYRLSSVEHRGNWDSKQKDLLKKIEEKLTIYYKFLDLYTRIRNLEGVKERHHRSVYDFNINNRSFEGGEDAFLFEIDDFVSARTRSGSGKSSRVEDMIESYLQNNTESRLHTLFVGKDEKSKTSKESNVIHLSTFRLGLAPKIAAVCLGTGALFTPIFLLYLGDFSRGTMSCVVGIFVLVFLVIMSVIVDITPHDIFIVIIGYSAVLVTLLSNFSDASQSTCPK
;
A
#
# COMPACT_ATOMS: atom_id res chain seq x y z
N MET A 1 58.92 -19.21 26.59
CA MET A 1 58.14 -20.14 27.44
C MET A 1 56.71 -20.19 26.90
N ARG A 2 56.26 -21.35 26.40
CA ARG A 2 54.88 -21.56 25.89
C ARG A 2 54.04 -22.14 27.02
N TYR A 3 53.18 -21.34 27.63
CA TYR A 3 52.15 -21.84 28.53
C TYR A 3 51.05 -22.47 27.66
N ARG A 4 51.04 -23.80 27.57
CA ARG A 4 49.99 -24.57 26.91
C ARG A 4 48.93 -24.87 27.97
N LEU A 5 47.70 -24.43 27.73
CA LEU A 5 46.56 -24.72 28.60
C LEU A 5 46.46 -26.25 28.77
N SER A 6 46.69 -26.71 30.00
CA SER A 6 46.50 -28.09 30.42
C SER A 6 45.01 -28.40 30.33
N SER A 7 44.66 -29.46 29.61
CA SER A 7 43.29 -29.97 29.55
C SER A 7 42.83 -30.34 30.94
N VAL A 8 41.77 -29.70 31.43
CA VAL A 8 41.14 -30.01 32.71
C VAL A 8 40.63 -31.46 32.65
N GLU A 9 41.23 -32.35 33.44
CA GLU A 9 40.78 -33.73 33.57
C GLU A 9 39.37 -33.76 34.19
N HIS A 10 38.40 -34.22 33.40
CA HIS A 10 37.00 -34.26 33.79
C HIS A 10 36.76 -35.46 34.71
N ARG A 11 36.75 -35.26 36.04
CA ARG A 11 36.35 -36.31 37.00
C ARG A 11 34.83 -36.49 36.95
N GLY A 12 34.38 -37.70 36.62
CA GLY A 12 32.97 -38.04 36.29
C GLY A 12 31.90 -37.76 37.36
N ASN A 13 32.30 -37.39 38.58
CA ASN A 13 31.39 -37.21 39.72
C ASN A 13 31.15 -35.73 40.08
N TRP A 14 31.77 -34.79 39.36
CA TRP A 14 32.03 -33.48 39.96
C TRP A 14 31.14 -32.32 39.60
N ASP A 15 30.09 -32.48 38.80
CA ASP A 15 29.26 -31.30 38.59
C ASP A 15 27.80 -31.52 38.17
N SER A 16 27.07 -32.30 38.95
CA SER A 16 25.59 -32.30 38.85
C SER A 16 25.03 -30.89 39.07
N LYS A 17 25.61 -30.11 40.01
CA LYS A 17 25.22 -28.72 40.27
C LYS A 17 25.51 -27.78 39.11
N GLN A 18 26.68 -27.86 38.47
CA GLN A 18 26.96 -27.09 37.25
C GLN A 18 26.09 -27.55 36.09
N LYS A 19 25.84 -28.86 35.91
CA LYS A 19 24.92 -29.34 34.86
C LYS A 19 23.50 -28.79 35.06
N ASP A 20 22.98 -28.83 36.29
CA ASP A 20 21.68 -28.24 36.62
C ASP A 20 21.66 -26.73 36.42
N LEU A 21 22.75 -26.04 36.76
CA LEU A 21 22.90 -24.61 36.53
C LEU A 21 22.95 -24.27 35.03
N LEU A 22 23.73 -25.01 34.25
CA LEU A 22 23.82 -24.85 32.80
C LEU A 22 22.46 -25.07 32.14
N LYS A 23 21.72 -26.10 32.58
CA LYS A 23 20.36 -26.37 32.10
C LYS A 23 19.41 -25.21 32.42
N LYS A 24 19.45 -24.66 33.65
CA LYS A 24 18.66 -23.48 34.03
C LYS A 24 19.03 -22.25 33.21
N ILE A 25 20.31 -22.05 32.92
CA ILE A 25 20.77 -20.96 32.06
C ILE A 25 20.21 -21.13 30.64
N GLU A 26 20.32 -22.33 30.08
CA GLU A 26 19.80 -22.65 28.74
C GLU A 26 18.28 -22.45 28.64
N GLU A 27 17.53 -22.89 29.64
CA GLU A 27 16.08 -22.68 29.73
C GLU A 27 15.74 -21.18 29.75
N LYS A 28 16.41 -20.40 30.60
CA LYS A 28 16.19 -18.94 30.67
C LYS A 28 16.60 -18.23 29.39
N LEU A 29 17.71 -18.65 28.76
CA LEU A 29 18.19 -18.10 27.51
C LEU A 29 17.17 -18.34 26.38
N THR A 30 16.59 -19.54 26.34
CA THR A 30 15.55 -19.90 25.37
C THR A 30 14.29 -19.05 25.54
N ILE A 31 13.86 -18.83 26.78
CA ILE A 31 12.71 -17.94 27.08
C ILE A 31 13.02 -16.51 26.64
N TYR A 32 14.21 -16.00 26.94
CA TYR A 32 14.64 -14.67 26.54
C TYR A 32 14.65 -14.51 25.02
N TYR A 33 15.21 -15.47 24.27
CA TYR A 33 15.22 -15.40 22.80
C TYR A 33 13.81 -15.45 22.21
N LYS A 34 12.92 -16.28 22.74
CA LYS A 34 11.51 -16.30 22.32
C LYS A 34 10.83 -14.96 22.56
N PHE A 35 11.08 -14.34 23.72
CA PHE A 35 10.57 -13.02 24.04
C PHE A 35 11.12 -11.95 23.08
N LEU A 36 12.42 -11.97 22.80
CA LEU A 36 13.08 -11.03 21.90
C LEU A 36 12.56 -11.14 20.46
N ASP A 37 12.33 -12.36 19.97
CA ASP A 37 11.71 -12.60 18.66
C ASP A 37 10.29 -12.02 18.62
N LEU A 38 9.47 -12.29 19.65
CA LEU A 38 8.13 -11.72 19.78
C LEU A 38 8.15 -10.19 19.83
N TYR A 39 9.04 -9.60 20.62
CA TYR A 39 9.22 -8.16 20.72
C TYR A 39 9.61 -7.55 19.37
N THR A 40 10.55 -8.19 18.66
CA THR A 40 10.98 -7.75 17.33
C THR A 40 9.83 -7.82 16.32
N ARG A 41 9.02 -8.88 16.37
CA ARG A 41 7.83 -9.01 15.52
C ARG A 41 6.80 -7.93 15.80
N ILE A 42 6.52 -7.62 17.07
CA ILE A 42 5.59 -6.56 17.47
C ILE A 42 6.12 -5.20 17.02
N ARG A 43 7.41 -4.93 17.20
CA ARG A 43 8.04 -3.68 16.80
C ARG A 43 8.14 -3.50 15.27
N ASN A 44 8.10 -4.60 14.53
CA ASN A 44 8.04 -4.61 13.07
C ASN A 44 6.60 -4.51 12.53
N LEU A 45 5.57 -4.50 13.40
CA LEU A 45 4.22 -4.21 12.96
C LEU A 45 4.16 -2.76 12.46
N GLU A 46 3.36 -2.56 11.42
CA GLU A 46 3.13 -1.23 10.87
C GLU A 46 2.30 -0.40 11.87
N GLY A 47 2.68 0.86 12.04
CA GLY A 47 1.90 1.81 12.82
C GLY A 47 0.47 1.94 12.27
N VAL A 48 -0.48 2.20 13.16
CA VAL A 48 -1.87 2.40 12.75
C VAL A 48 -2.01 3.71 11.99
N LYS A 49 -2.74 3.67 10.87
CA LYS A 49 -3.12 4.90 10.17
C LYS A 49 -4.04 5.75 11.05
N GLU A 50 -3.86 7.07 11.01
CA GLU A 50 -4.63 8.05 11.80
C GLU A 50 -6.15 7.82 11.76
N ARG A 51 -6.69 7.42 10.61
CA ARG A 51 -8.13 7.12 10.47
C ARG A 51 -8.63 5.97 11.36
N HIS A 52 -7.83 4.92 11.52
CA HIS A 52 -8.20 3.73 12.28
C HIS A 52 -8.07 4.02 13.77
N HIS A 53 -7.05 4.81 14.13
CA HIS A 53 -6.92 5.39 15.46
C HIS A 53 -8.14 6.26 15.80
N ARG A 54 -8.53 7.18 14.92
CA ARG A 54 -9.74 8.02 15.10
C ARG A 54 -11.03 7.19 15.24
N SER A 55 -11.19 6.14 14.45
CA SER A 55 -12.34 5.24 14.56
C SER A 55 -12.41 4.57 15.95
N VAL A 56 -11.28 4.11 16.47
CA VAL A 56 -11.18 3.53 17.82
C VAL A 56 -11.41 4.59 18.90
N TYR A 57 -10.85 5.79 18.71
CA TYR A 57 -11.03 6.94 19.59
C TYR A 57 -12.51 7.33 19.70
N ASP A 58 -13.18 7.54 18.56
CA ASP A 58 -14.60 7.91 18.48
C ASP A 58 -15.48 6.82 19.09
N PHE A 59 -15.19 5.54 18.82
CA PHE A 59 -15.92 4.43 19.43
C PHE A 59 -15.82 4.44 20.95
N ASN A 60 -14.61 4.59 21.49
CA ASN A 60 -14.38 4.56 22.94
C ASN A 60 -14.99 5.78 23.66
N ILE A 61 -14.94 6.96 23.03
CA ILE A 61 -15.60 8.17 23.57
C ILE A 61 -17.11 8.01 23.63
N ASN A 62 -17.71 7.50 22.56
CA ASN A 62 -19.17 7.36 22.49
C ASN A 62 -19.67 6.27 23.45
N ASN A 63 -18.89 5.20 23.64
CA ASN A 63 -19.30 4.09 24.49
C ASN A 63 -18.81 4.18 25.94
N ARG A 64 -18.00 5.21 26.28
CA ARG A 64 -17.34 5.37 27.58
C ARG A 64 -16.76 4.06 28.11
N SER A 65 -15.96 3.40 27.28
CA SER A 65 -15.47 2.04 27.58
C SER A 65 -14.41 1.99 28.69
N PHE A 66 -13.91 3.16 29.14
CA PHE A 66 -12.91 3.28 30.19
C PHE A 66 -13.43 4.10 31.37
N GLU A 67 -13.15 3.64 32.59
CA GLU A 67 -13.35 4.39 33.83
C GLU A 67 -11.97 4.80 34.38
N GLY A 68 -11.89 5.94 35.08
CA GLY A 68 -10.71 6.25 35.91
C GLY A 68 -9.47 6.81 35.19
N GLY A 69 -9.59 7.38 33.99
CA GLY A 69 -8.45 8.01 33.30
C GLY A 69 -7.51 7.04 32.58
N GLU A 70 -7.97 5.81 32.37
CA GLU A 70 -7.28 4.79 31.56
C GLU A 70 -7.28 5.12 30.06
N ASP A 71 -7.89 6.22 29.63
CA ASP A 71 -7.98 6.66 28.23
C ASP A 71 -6.73 7.40 27.73
N ALA A 72 -5.71 7.61 28.58
CA ALA A 72 -4.49 8.32 28.22
C ALA A 72 -3.79 7.74 26.97
N PHE A 73 -3.81 6.42 26.79
CA PHE A 73 -3.21 5.78 25.61
C PHE A 73 -3.96 6.09 24.31
N LEU A 74 -5.26 6.45 24.38
CA LEU A 74 -6.03 6.79 23.18
C LEU A 74 -5.55 8.08 22.51
N PHE A 75 -4.78 8.93 23.21
CA PHE A 75 -4.27 10.17 22.65
C PHE A 75 -2.94 10.00 21.89
N GLU A 76 -2.20 8.92 22.15
CA GLU A 76 -0.91 8.66 21.51
C GLU A 76 -1.09 7.68 20.35
N ILE A 77 -1.03 8.18 19.12
CA ILE A 77 -1.19 7.34 17.92
C ILE A 77 -0.10 6.27 17.80
N ASP A 78 1.10 6.57 18.30
CA ASP A 78 2.27 5.69 18.22
C ASP A 78 2.16 4.44 19.10
N ASP A 79 1.22 4.43 20.04
CA ASP A 79 0.92 3.25 20.87
C ASP A 79 0.06 2.21 20.12
N PHE A 80 -0.48 2.56 18.95
CA PHE A 80 -1.33 1.69 18.14
C PHE A 80 -0.55 0.99 17.03
N VAL A 81 -0.66 -0.34 17.00
CA VAL A 81 -0.10 -1.18 15.94
C VAL A 81 -1.20 -1.88 15.13
N SER A 82 -1.00 -1.96 13.81
CA SER A 82 -1.91 -2.70 12.94
C SER A 82 -1.63 -4.19 13.08
N ALA A 83 -2.59 -4.93 13.67
CA ALA A 83 -2.50 -6.40 13.77
C ALA A 83 -2.47 -7.10 12.40
N ARG A 84 -2.91 -6.41 11.34
CA ARG A 84 -2.89 -6.94 9.98
C ARG A 84 -1.53 -6.71 9.35
N THR A 85 -0.69 -7.75 9.38
CA THR A 85 0.53 -7.80 8.57
C THR A 85 0.12 -7.87 7.10
N ARG A 86 0.25 -6.77 6.34
CA ARG A 86 0.09 -6.83 4.88
C ARG A 86 1.25 -7.66 4.33
N SER A 87 0.97 -8.92 4.00
CA SER A 87 1.91 -9.80 3.30
C SER A 87 2.13 -9.24 1.89
N GLY A 88 3.18 -8.43 1.73
CA GLY A 88 3.56 -7.77 0.48
C GLY A 88 3.59 -6.25 0.64
N SER A 89 4.76 -5.64 0.40
CA SER A 89 5.02 -4.20 0.22
C SER A 89 3.91 -3.30 0.75
N GLY A 90 3.76 -3.28 2.09
CA GLY A 90 2.56 -2.87 2.80
C GLY A 90 2.22 -1.39 2.78
N LYS A 91 2.87 -0.57 1.96
CA LYS A 91 2.41 0.81 1.75
C LYS A 91 1.06 0.74 1.05
N SER A 92 0.04 1.16 1.76
CA SER A 92 -1.20 1.65 1.16
C SER A 92 -0.88 2.49 -0.06
N SER A 93 -1.32 2.04 -1.24
CA SER A 93 -1.13 2.83 -2.44
C SER A 93 -1.77 4.19 -2.21
N ARG A 94 -1.12 5.29 -2.60
CA ARG A 94 -1.69 6.65 -2.47
C ARG A 94 -3.11 6.74 -3.02
N VAL A 95 -3.43 5.94 -4.04
CA VAL A 95 -4.77 5.80 -4.62
C VAL A 95 -5.78 5.23 -3.63
N GLU A 96 -5.40 4.20 -2.88
CA GLU A 96 -6.23 3.61 -1.82
C GLU A 96 -6.56 4.69 -0.78
N ASP A 97 -5.56 5.46 -0.34
CA ASP A 97 -5.78 6.57 0.60
C ASP A 97 -6.64 7.68 -0.01
N MET A 98 -6.46 8.04 -1.28
CA MET A 98 -7.29 9.04 -1.97
C MET A 98 -8.74 8.61 -2.10
N ILE A 99 -8.97 7.36 -2.54
CA ILE A 99 -10.31 6.79 -2.70
C ILE A 99 -11.01 6.69 -1.35
N GLU A 100 -10.29 6.26 -0.32
CA GLU A 100 -10.83 6.12 1.02
C GLU A 100 -11.14 7.49 1.64
N SER A 101 -10.27 8.49 1.44
CA SER A 101 -10.53 9.89 1.84
C SER A 101 -11.77 10.45 1.14
N TYR A 102 -11.93 10.17 -0.16
CA TYR A 102 -13.07 10.62 -0.94
C TYR A 102 -14.38 9.97 -0.48
N LEU A 103 -14.35 8.66 -0.20
CA LEU A 103 -15.51 7.92 0.32
C LEU A 103 -15.94 8.40 1.71
N GLN A 104 -14.99 8.79 2.57
CA GLN A 104 -15.28 9.32 3.89
C GLN A 104 -15.90 10.72 3.85
N ASN A 105 -15.32 11.64 3.07
CA ASN A 105 -15.85 13.00 2.93
C ASN A 105 -17.22 13.04 2.24
N ASN A 106 -17.59 11.99 1.51
CA ASN A 106 -18.83 11.96 0.73
C ASN A 106 -19.68 10.73 1.06
N THR A 107 -20.06 10.62 2.33
CA THR A 107 -20.79 9.49 2.91
C THR A 107 -22.20 9.32 2.31
N GLU A 108 -22.79 10.40 1.78
CA GLU A 108 -24.11 10.38 1.12
C GLU A 108 -24.08 10.01 -0.36
N SER A 109 -22.88 9.84 -0.95
CA SER A 109 -22.77 9.54 -2.37
C SER A 109 -23.24 8.13 -2.73
N ARG A 110 -23.78 7.96 -3.95
CA ARG A 110 -24.14 6.64 -4.52
C ARG A 110 -22.98 5.64 -4.55
N LEU A 111 -21.74 6.15 -4.53
CA LEU A 111 -20.53 5.34 -4.47
C LEU A 111 -20.43 4.63 -3.12
N HIS A 112 -20.76 5.30 -2.01
CA HIS A 112 -20.80 4.67 -0.69
C HIS A 112 -21.70 3.42 -0.68
N THR A 113 -22.86 3.48 -1.34
CA THR A 113 -23.80 2.34 -1.49
C THR A 113 -23.24 1.18 -2.32
N LEU A 114 -22.30 1.45 -3.23
CA LEU A 114 -21.62 0.46 -4.06
C LEU A 114 -20.44 -0.20 -3.32
N PHE A 115 -19.81 0.54 -2.40
CA PHE A 115 -18.65 0.08 -1.65
C PHE A 115 -19.00 -0.61 -0.32
N VAL A 116 -20.10 -0.23 0.32
CA VAL A 116 -20.63 -0.90 1.52
C VAL A 116 -21.44 -2.12 1.09
N GLY A 117 -20.97 -3.31 1.48
CA GLY A 117 -21.64 -4.57 1.14
C GLY A 117 -23.06 -4.63 1.71
N LYS A 118 -24.01 -5.24 0.98
CA LYS A 118 -25.39 -5.45 1.48
C LYS A 118 -25.42 -6.25 2.80
N ASP A 119 -24.43 -7.11 3.02
CA ASP A 119 -24.31 -7.94 4.23
C ASP A 119 -23.69 -7.19 5.43
N GLU A 120 -23.00 -6.07 5.22
CA GLU A 120 -22.45 -5.24 6.31
C GLU A 120 -23.51 -4.25 6.84
N LYS A 121 -24.47 -3.85 6.00
CA LYS A 121 -25.60 -2.99 6.40
C LYS A 121 -26.51 -3.60 7.48
N SER A 122 -26.52 -4.93 7.64
CA SER A 122 -27.30 -5.59 8.70
C SER A 122 -26.57 -5.62 10.05
N LYS A 123 -25.26 -5.36 10.08
CA LYS A 123 -24.43 -5.29 11.30
C LYS A 123 -24.12 -3.86 11.74
N THR A 124 -24.20 -2.89 10.82
CA THR A 124 -24.17 -1.46 11.16
C THR A 124 -25.54 -1.05 11.70
N SER A 125 -25.78 -1.33 12.99
CA SER A 125 -26.87 -0.68 13.72
C SER A 125 -26.67 0.84 13.66
N LYS A 126 -27.78 1.56 13.52
CA LYS A 126 -27.90 3.03 13.32
C LYS A 126 -27.09 3.93 14.29
N GLU A 127 -26.51 3.37 15.34
CA GLU A 127 -25.79 4.08 16.42
C GLU A 127 -24.26 3.89 16.35
N SER A 128 -23.74 3.02 15.49
CA SER A 128 -22.30 2.77 15.40
C SER A 128 -21.69 3.60 14.27
N ASN A 129 -20.91 4.63 14.63
CA ASN A 129 -20.07 5.44 13.73
C ASN A 129 -18.94 4.63 13.03
N VAL A 130 -18.94 3.30 13.15
CA VAL A 130 -17.91 2.45 12.55
C VAL A 130 -18.38 1.99 11.17
N ILE A 131 -17.92 2.70 10.13
CA ILE A 131 -18.15 2.33 8.74
C ILE A 131 -17.25 1.15 8.40
N HIS A 132 -17.83 -0.07 8.41
CA HIS A 132 -17.17 -1.24 7.85
C HIS A 132 -17.20 -1.13 6.32
N LEU A 133 -16.06 -0.77 5.73
CA LEU A 133 -15.85 -0.86 4.31
C LEU A 133 -15.32 -2.25 3.94
N SER A 134 -15.96 -2.89 2.97
CA SER A 134 -15.55 -4.19 2.46
C SER A 134 -14.09 -4.16 1.96
N THR A 135 -13.21 -4.79 2.74
CA THR A 135 -11.75 -4.86 2.45
C THR A 135 -11.43 -5.49 1.10
N PHE A 136 -12.30 -6.36 0.59
CA PHE A 136 -12.16 -6.96 -0.74
C PHE A 136 -12.42 -5.95 -1.87
N ARG A 137 -13.45 -5.11 -1.73
CA ARG A 137 -13.79 -4.08 -2.74
C ARG A 137 -12.80 -2.92 -2.71
N LEU A 138 -12.34 -2.53 -1.52
CA LEU A 138 -11.29 -1.51 -1.36
C LEU A 138 -9.92 -1.98 -1.89
N GLY A 139 -9.65 -3.29 -1.92
CA GLY A 139 -8.41 -3.79 -2.55
C GLY A 139 -8.48 -3.85 -4.08
N LEU A 140 -9.67 -4.03 -4.65
CA LEU A 140 -9.88 -4.20 -6.09
C LEU A 140 -10.16 -2.88 -6.81
N ALA A 141 -10.95 -1.99 -6.21
CA ALA A 141 -11.36 -0.73 -6.82
C ALA A 141 -10.22 0.24 -7.14
N PRO A 142 -9.23 0.51 -6.28
CA PRO A 142 -8.08 1.33 -6.65
C PRO A 142 -7.30 0.72 -7.82
N LYS A 143 -7.21 -0.62 -7.89
CA LYS A 143 -6.56 -1.29 -9.02
C LYS A 143 -7.34 -1.07 -10.32
N ILE A 144 -8.66 -1.27 -10.29
CA ILE A 144 -9.52 -1.02 -11.45
C ILE A 144 -9.48 0.46 -11.85
N ALA A 145 -9.58 1.37 -10.88
CA ALA A 145 -9.51 2.81 -11.13
C ALA A 145 -8.16 3.21 -11.74
N ALA A 146 -7.05 2.68 -11.23
CA ALA A 146 -5.72 2.91 -11.78
C ALA A 146 -5.60 2.37 -13.21
N VAL A 147 -6.13 1.17 -13.48
CA VAL A 147 -6.16 0.60 -14.84
C VAL A 147 -7.03 1.43 -15.77
N CYS A 148 -8.21 1.86 -15.35
CA CYS A 148 -9.11 2.70 -16.14
C CYS A 148 -8.51 4.09 -16.41
N LEU A 149 -7.92 4.73 -15.40
CA LEU A 149 -7.21 6.01 -15.56
C LEU A 149 -6.03 5.87 -16.51
N GLY A 150 -5.21 4.83 -16.32
CA GLY A 150 -4.08 4.57 -17.20
C GLY A 150 -4.50 4.33 -18.64
N THR A 151 -5.50 3.48 -18.84
CA THR A 151 -6.05 3.16 -20.17
C THR A 151 -6.70 4.38 -20.82
N GLY A 152 -7.52 5.14 -20.06
CA GLY A 152 -8.17 6.35 -20.55
C GLY A 152 -7.16 7.43 -20.96
N ALA A 153 -6.13 7.66 -20.14
CA ALA A 153 -5.06 8.60 -20.46
C ALA A 153 -4.29 8.17 -21.72
N LEU A 154 -4.10 6.86 -21.93
CA LEU A 154 -3.42 6.30 -23.11
C LEU A 154 -4.23 6.54 -24.40
N PHE A 155 -5.56 6.35 -24.34
CA PHE A 155 -6.44 6.58 -25.49
C PHE A 155 -6.74 8.04 -25.76
N THR A 156 -6.67 8.92 -24.76
CA THR A 156 -7.00 10.34 -24.91
C THR A 156 -6.27 11.01 -26.08
N PRO A 157 -4.93 10.95 -26.21
CA PRO A 157 -4.25 11.56 -27.35
C PRO A 157 -4.62 10.89 -28.68
N ILE A 158 -4.95 9.59 -28.70
CA ILE A 158 -5.37 8.90 -29.92
C ILE A 158 -6.69 9.49 -30.44
N PHE A 159 -7.67 9.66 -29.55
CA PHE A 159 -8.94 10.29 -29.90
C PHE A 159 -8.75 11.75 -30.30
N LEU A 160 -7.92 12.50 -29.58
CA LEU A 160 -7.65 13.91 -29.87
C LEU A 160 -7.02 14.11 -31.24
N LEU A 161 -6.11 13.21 -31.63
CA LEU A 161 -5.49 13.18 -32.94
C LEU A 161 -6.44 12.73 -34.06
N TYR A 162 -7.39 11.84 -33.76
CA TYR A 162 -8.39 11.39 -34.73
C TYR A 162 -9.47 12.44 -35.00
N LEU A 163 -9.83 13.22 -33.98
CA LEU A 163 -10.90 14.23 -34.03
C LEU A 163 -10.43 15.60 -34.51
N GLY A 164 -9.12 15.90 -34.43
CA GLY A 164 -8.58 17.22 -34.74
C GLY A 164 -7.74 17.25 -36.00
N ASP A 165 -8.04 18.20 -36.90
CA ASP A 165 -7.20 18.53 -38.05
C ASP A 165 -5.98 19.34 -37.60
N PHE A 166 -4.98 18.66 -37.07
CA PHE A 166 -3.73 19.29 -36.63
C PHE A 166 -2.64 19.23 -37.71
N SER A 167 -1.84 20.28 -37.79
CA SER A 167 -0.60 20.24 -38.57
C SER A 167 0.39 19.24 -37.97
N ARG A 168 1.29 18.65 -38.78
CA ARG A 168 2.25 17.63 -38.34
C ARG A 168 3.08 18.04 -37.13
N GLY A 169 3.50 19.31 -37.07
CA GLY A 169 4.26 19.85 -35.93
C GLY A 169 3.42 19.96 -34.66
N THR A 170 2.17 20.40 -34.79
CA THR A 170 1.23 20.53 -33.67
C THR A 170 0.86 19.15 -33.10
N MET A 171 0.64 18.16 -33.96
CA MET A 171 0.33 16.77 -33.61
C MET A 171 1.42 16.16 -32.72
N SER A 172 2.70 16.32 -33.09
CA SER A 172 3.83 15.83 -32.28
C SER A 172 3.92 16.54 -30.91
N CYS A 173 3.71 17.85 -30.88
CA CYS A 173 3.73 18.62 -29.63
C CYS A 173 2.62 18.20 -28.66
N VAL A 174 1.38 18.04 -29.16
CA VAL A 174 0.23 17.59 -28.37
C VAL A 174 0.50 16.21 -27.76
N VAL A 175 0.98 15.26 -28.57
CA VAL A 175 1.34 13.92 -28.08
C VAL A 175 2.41 14.00 -26.99
N GLY A 176 3.46 14.79 -27.19
CA GLY A 176 4.53 14.97 -26.20
C GLY A 176 4.03 15.51 -24.85
N ILE A 177 3.11 16.48 -24.88
CA ILE A 177 2.49 17.04 -23.66
C ILE A 177 1.68 15.95 -22.93
N PHE A 178 0.87 15.17 -23.66
CA PHE A 178 0.08 14.10 -23.06
C PHE A 178 0.94 13.00 -22.44
N VAL A 179 2.06 12.64 -23.08
CA VAL A 179 3.05 11.70 -22.51
C VAL A 179 3.59 12.23 -21.19
N LEU A 180 4.00 13.50 -21.15
CA LEU A 180 4.58 14.10 -19.95
C LEU A 180 3.57 14.13 -18.80
N VAL A 181 2.34 14.58 -19.07
CA VAL A 181 1.25 14.60 -18.08
C VAL A 181 0.96 13.18 -17.58
N PHE A 182 0.90 12.20 -18.47
CA PHE A 182 0.68 10.80 -18.10
C PHE A 182 1.79 10.26 -17.18
N LEU A 183 3.06 10.57 -17.46
CA LEU A 183 4.17 10.14 -16.62
C LEU A 183 4.14 10.79 -15.24
N VAL A 184 3.79 12.07 -15.16
CA VAL A 184 3.61 12.76 -13.87
C VAL A 184 2.48 12.10 -13.08
N ILE A 185 1.34 11.84 -13.72
CA ILE A 185 0.19 11.18 -13.08
C ILE A 185 0.59 9.79 -12.59
N MET A 186 1.20 8.97 -13.44
CA MET A 186 1.61 7.61 -13.06
C MET A 186 2.67 7.59 -11.96
N SER A 187 3.62 8.52 -11.98
CA SER A 187 4.64 8.66 -10.93
C SER A 187 4.06 9.10 -9.59
N VAL A 188 2.95 9.84 -9.58
CA VAL A 188 2.31 10.32 -8.34
C VAL A 188 1.34 9.28 -7.78
N ILE A 189 0.57 8.64 -8.66
CA ILE A 189 -0.54 7.75 -8.33
C ILE A 189 -0.05 6.35 -7.97
N VAL A 190 0.89 5.82 -8.76
CA VAL A 190 1.29 4.42 -8.64
C VAL A 190 2.69 4.40 -8.03
N ASP A 191 2.85 3.68 -6.92
CA ASP A 191 4.16 3.36 -6.32
C ASP A 191 4.89 2.35 -7.23
N ILE A 192 5.16 2.76 -8.47
CA ILE A 192 5.84 1.97 -9.47
C ILE A 192 7.33 2.07 -9.18
N THR A 193 8.03 0.95 -9.29
CA THR A 193 9.48 1.00 -9.26
C THR A 193 9.98 1.77 -10.49
N PRO A 194 11.14 2.46 -10.42
CA PRO A 194 11.68 3.15 -11.60
C PRO A 194 11.75 2.24 -12.84
N HIS A 195 12.00 0.94 -12.63
CA HIS A 195 12.01 -0.07 -13.68
C HIS A 195 10.66 -0.22 -14.39
N ASP A 196 9.54 -0.32 -13.68
CA ASP A 196 8.26 -0.48 -14.39
C ASP A 196 7.80 0.83 -15.06
N ILE A 197 8.24 2.00 -14.55
CA ILE A 197 8.02 3.29 -15.25
C ILE A 197 8.75 3.28 -16.61
N PHE A 198 9.99 2.81 -16.65
CA PHE A 198 10.74 2.68 -17.91
C PHE A 198 10.03 1.76 -18.91
N ILE A 199 9.51 0.62 -18.45
CA ILE A 199 8.77 -0.33 -19.30
C ILE A 199 7.51 0.34 -19.88
N VAL A 200 6.76 1.07 -19.04
CA VAL A 200 5.57 1.81 -19.47
C VAL A 200 5.94 2.90 -20.49
N ILE A 201 7.02 3.65 -20.29
CA ILE A 201 7.51 4.67 -21.24
C ILE A 201 7.83 4.05 -22.60
N ILE A 202 8.58 2.94 -22.62
CA ILE A 202 8.99 2.28 -23.85
C ILE A 202 7.76 1.76 -24.61
N GLY A 203 6.87 1.05 -23.91
CA GLY A 203 5.64 0.54 -24.50
C GLY A 203 4.76 1.64 -25.07
N TYR A 204 4.59 2.73 -24.32
CA TYR A 204 3.77 3.86 -24.75
C TYR A 204 4.38 4.62 -25.93
N SER A 205 5.70 4.84 -25.92
CA SER A 205 6.42 5.48 -27.02
C SER A 205 6.31 4.65 -28.30
N ALA A 206 6.40 3.32 -28.20
CA ALA A 206 6.24 2.42 -29.35
C ALA A 206 4.84 2.51 -29.98
N VAL A 207 3.78 2.54 -29.15
CA VAL A 207 2.40 2.69 -29.63
C VAL A 207 2.19 4.05 -30.30
N LEU A 208 2.72 5.12 -29.72
CA LEU A 208 2.59 6.45 -30.31
C LEU A 208 3.35 6.58 -31.63
N VAL A 209 4.56 6.05 -31.73
CA VAL A 209 5.36 6.08 -32.97
C VAL A 209 4.68 5.30 -34.08
N THR A 210 4.12 4.12 -33.79
CA THR A 210 3.39 3.33 -34.80
C THR A 210 2.14 4.06 -35.29
N LEU A 211 1.39 4.72 -34.39
CA LEU A 211 0.25 5.55 -34.78
C LEU A 211 0.66 6.75 -35.64
N LEU A 212 1.70 7.49 -35.24
CA LEU A 212 2.20 8.64 -36.02
C LEU A 212 2.72 8.23 -37.41
N SER A 213 3.35 7.05 -37.51
CA SER A 213 3.79 6.50 -38.81
C SER A 213 2.59 6.24 -39.72
N ASN A 214 1.56 5.56 -39.21
CA ASN A 214 0.35 5.26 -40.00
C ASN A 214 -0.37 6.53 -40.49
N PHE A 215 -0.47 7.56 -39.65
CA PHE A 215 -1.06 8.84 -40.07
C PHE A 215 -0.20 9.56 -41.13
N SER A 216 1.12 9.46 -41.01
CA SER A 216 2.04 10.04 -41.99
C SER A 216 1.88 9.40 -43.37
N ASP A 217 1.74 8.08 -43.43
CA ASP A 217 1.56 7.33 -44.68
C ASP A 217 0.19 7.61 -45.33
N ALA A 218 -0.88 7.69 -44.52
CA ALA A 218 -2.22 8.03 -45.00
C ALA A 218 -2.32 9.44 -45.60
N SER A 219 -1.54 10.40 -45.07
CA SER A 219 -1.49 11.77 -45.59
C SER A 219 -0.71 11.90 -46.91
N GLN A 220 0.18 10.96 -47.24
CA GLN A 220 0.94 10.97 -48.50
C GLN A 220 0.18 10.31 -49.66
N SER A 221 -0.72 9.37 -49.38
CA SER A 221 -1.48 8.65 -50.41
C SER A 221 -2.64 9.44 -51.04
N THR A 222 -2.99 10.60 -50.47
CA THR A 222 -4.11 11.45 -50.92
C THR A 222 -3.70 12.59 -51.87
N CYS A 223 -2.43 12.67 -52.26
CA CYS A 223 -1.98 13.63 -53.28
C CYS A 223 -1.81 12.92 -54.63
N PRO A 224 -2.82 12.93 -55.53
CA PRO A 224 -2.61 12.48 -56.91
C PRO A 224 -1.66 13.46 -57.61
N LYS A 225 -0.68 12.90 -58.33
CA LYS A 225 0.18 13.65 -59.24
C LYS A 225 -0.60 14.23 -60.41
#